data_AF-X1LL87-F1
#
_entry.id   AF-X1LL87-F1
#
_cell.length_a   1.000
_cell.length_b   1.000
_cell.length_c   1.000
_cell.angle_alpha   90.00
_cell.angle_beta   90.00
_cell.angle_gamma   90.00
#
_symmetry.space_group_name_H-M   'P 1'
#
loop_
_entity.id
_entity.type
_entity.pdbx_description
1 polymer ?
#
loop_
_entity_poly.entity_id
_entity_poly.type
_entity_poly.pdbx_seq_one_letter_code
_entity_poly.pdbx_strand_id
1 'polypeptide(L)' 'MSGFFLIPQDKWTQLAKGKKEVVILFDDMSRATPSAVLIPHVLEELAVAGIPDDNIRFIAAIGAHGSMNGIDFRKKLG' A
#
# COMPACT_ATOMS: atom_id res chain seq x y z
N MET A 1 -29.31 4.87 14.88
CA MET A 1 -28.86 4.63 13.48
C MET A 1 -27.73 5.59 13.17
N SER A 2 -26.48 5.24 13.49
CA SER A 2 -25.32 6.03 13.05
C SER A 2 -24.99 5.61 11.62
N GLY A 3 -25.44 6.38 10.64
CA GLY A 3 -25.08 6.16 9.25
C GLY A 3 -23.57 6.29 9.09
N PHE A 4 -22.93 5.21 8.63
CA PHE A 4 -21.56 5.27 8.12
C PHE A 4 -21.57 6.19 6.90
N PHE A 5 -21.05 7.40 7.06
CA PHE A 5 -20.80 8.31 5.95
C PHE A 5 -19.61 7.75 5.17
N LEU A 6 -19.89 6.92 4.15
CA LEU A 6 -18.87 6.49 3.20
C LEU A 6 -18.53 7.69 2.32
N ILE A 7 -17.30 8.18 2.44
CA ILE A 7 -16.76 9.16 1.51
C ILE A 7 -16.80 8.51 0.12
N PRO A 8 -17.51 9.10 -0.87
CA PRO A 8 -17.46 8.58 -2.22
C PRO A 8 -16.00 8.63 -2.69
N GLN A 9 -15.45 7.45 -2.97
CA GLN A 9 -14.12 7.31 -3.56
C GLN A 9 -14.22 6.48 -4.81
N ASP A 10 -13.51 6.93 -5.84
CA ASP A 10 -13.33 6.14 -7.06
C ASP A 10 -12.62 4.84 -6.69
N LYS A 11 -13.01 3.74 -7.35
CA LYS A 11 -12.31 2.47 -7.16
C LYS A 11 -10.84 2.64 -7.52
N TRP A 12 -9.95 1.99 -6.77
CA TRP A 12 -8.51 2.10 -6.96
C TRP A 12 -8.08 1.74 -8.38
N THR A 13 -8.71 0.71 -8.96
CA THR A 13 -8.56 0.36 -10.37
C THR A 13 -8.76 1.56 -11.32
N GLN A 14 -9.78 2.41 -11.08
CA GLN A 14 -10.07 3.56 -11.94
C GLN A 14 -9.01 4.65 -11.78
N LEU A 15 -8.55 4.90 -10.55
CA LEU A 15 -7.51 5.88 -10.26
C LEU A 15 -6.16 5.49 -10.86
N ALA A 16 -5.86 4.18 -10.86
CA ALA A 16 -4.61 3.62 -11.37
C ALA A 16 -4.60 3.44 -12.90
N LYS A 17 -5.77 3.42 -13.56
CA LYS A 17 -5.86 3.20 -15.01
C LYS A 17 -5.06 4.25 -15.79
N GLY A 18 -4.19 3.78 -16.69
CA GLY A 18 -3.36 4.64 -17.54
C GLY A 18 -2.19 5.32 -16.82
N LYS A 19 -1.96 5.02 -15.54
CA LYS A 19 -0.73 5.42 -14.85
C LYS A 19 0.41 4.51 -15.29
N LYS A 20 1.65 5.01 -15.20
CA LYS A 20 2.86 4.27 -15.61
C LYS A 20 3.58 3.65 -14.44
N GLU A 21 3.63 4.35 -13.31
CA GLU A 21 4.33 3.93 -12.10
C GLU A 21 3.47 4.25 -10.87
N VAL A 22 3.62 3.43 -9.83
CA VAL A 22 2.91 3.58 -8.56
C VAL A 22 3.89 3.49 -7.41
N VAL A 23 3.68 4.33 -6.40
CA VAL A 23 4.42 4.26 -5.14
C VAL A 23 3.45 3.88 -4.02
N ILE A 24 3.82 2.88 -3.24
CA ILE A 24 3.10 2.43 -2.05
C ILE A 24 3.89 2.86 -0.82
N LEU A 25 3.34 3.79 -0.06
CA LEU A 25 3.85 4.16 1.25
C LEU A 25 3.30 3.17 2.28
N PHE A 26 4.19 2.60 3.09
CA PHE A 26 3.80 1.77 4.23
C PHE A 26 4.52 2.23 5.48
N ASP A 27 3.89 2.06 6.63
CA ASP A 27 4.45 2.46 7.92
C ASP A 27 5.46 1.44 8.46
N ASP A 28 6.19 1.84 9.50
CA ASP A 28 7.26 1.04 10.08
C ASP A 28 6.76 0.04 11.15
N MET A 29 7.72 -0.58 11.85
CA MET A 29 7.43 -1.56 12.91
C MET A 29 6.75 -0.95 14.16
N SER A 30 6.76 0.38 14.30
CA SER A 30 6.13 1.07 15.43
C SER A 30 4.61 1.25 15.26
N ARG A 31 4.05 0.82 14.12
CA ARG A 31 2.63 0.88 13.82
C ARG A 31 2.05 -0.51 13.64
N ALA A 32 0.87 -0.71 14.23
CA ALA A 32 0.15 -1.98 14.22
C ALA A 32 -0.63 -2.24 12.92
N THR A 33 -0.42 -1.44 11.87
CA THR A 33 -1.07 -1.64 10.57
C THR A 33 -0.72 -3.02 10.02
N PRO A 34 -1.71 -3.86 9.67
CA PRO A 34 -1.49 -5.21 9.18
C PRO A 34 -1.12 -5.20 7.68
N SER A 35 0.01 -4.57 7.35
CA SER A 35 0.44 -4.31 5.97
C SER A 35 0.55 -5.58 5.12
N ALA A 36 1.11 -6.66 5.66
CA ALA A 36 1.20 -7.96 4.97
C ALA A 36 -0.17 -8.53 4.55
N VAL A 37 -1.25 -8.20 5.29
CA VAL A 37 -2.62 -8.63 4.95
C VAL A 37 -3.23 -7.70 3.90
N LEU A 38 -2.96 -6.40 3.99
CA LEU A 38 -3.59 -5.39 3.13
C LEU A 38 -2.95 -5.30 1.74
N ILE A 39 -1.63 -5.38 1.66
CA ILE A 39 -0.86 -5.15 0.43
C ILE A 39 -1.27 -6.08 -0.73
N PRO A 40 -1.49 -7.39 -0.52
CA PRO A 40 -1.92 -8.27 -1.62
C PRO A 40 -3.17 -7.78 -2.34
N HIS A 41 -4.15 -7.24 -1.61
CA HIS A 41 -5.38 -6.69 -2.20
C HIS A 41 -5.13 -5.40 -2.99
N VAL A 42 -4.18 -4.57 -2.53
CA VAL A 42 -3.76 -3.38 -3.27
C VAL A 42 -3.07 -3.77 -4.57
N LEU A 43 -2.17 -4.76 -4.53
CA LEU A 43 -1.46 -5.25 -5.71
C LEU A 43 -2.44 -5.86 -6.73
N GLU A 44 -3.47 -6.59 -6.29
CA GLU A 44 -4.51 -7.12 -7.17
C GLU A 44 -5.25 -6.01 -7.93
N GLU A 45 -5.68 -4.94 -7.24
CA GLU A 45 -6.34 -3.80 -7.88
C GLU A 45 -5.41 -3.08 -8.88
N LEU A 46 -4.12 -2.95 -8.57
CA LEU A 46 -3.14 -2.36 -9.49
C LEU A 46 -2.87 -3.24 -10.70
N ALA A 47 -2.84 -4.56 -10.53
CA ALA A 47 -2.70 -5.52 -11.62
C ALA A 47 -3.92 -5.46 -12.55
N VAL A 48 -5.15 -5.38 -12.02
CA VAL A 48 -6.38 -5.17 -12.81
C VAL A 48 -6.32 -3.85 -13.60
N ALA A 49 -5.70 -2.81 -13.04
CA ALA A 49 -5.48 -1.54 -13.73
C ALA A 49 -4.37 -1.59 -14.80
N GLY A 50 -3.63 -2.70 -14.90
CA GLY A 50 -2.55 -2.89 -15.87
C GLY A 50 -1.19 -2.35 -15.42
N ILE A 51 -0.98 -2.14 -14.12
CA ILE A 51 0.32 -1.74 -13.57
C ILE A 51 1.15 -3.01 -13.31
N PRO A 52 2.30 -3.21 -13.99
CA PRO A 52 3.18 -4.34 -13.72
C PRO A 52 3.95 -4.14 -12.40
N ASP A 53 4.29 -5.24 -11.72
CA ASP A 53 5.00 -5.23 -10.43
C ASP A 53 6.31 -4.44 -10.49
N ASP A 54 7.05 -4.54 -11.59
CA ASP A 54 8.32 -3.81 -11.81
C ASP A 54 8.16 -2.28 -11.76
N ASN A 55 6.93 -1.77 -11.93
CA ASN A 55 6.61 -0.35 -11.88
C ASN A 55 6.01 0.08 -10.52
N ILE A 56 6.02 -0.81 -9.53
CA ILE A 56 5.54 -0.55 -8.18
C ILE A 56 6.73 -0.42 -7.24
N ARG A 57 6.82 0.74 -6.55
CA ARG A 57 7.89 1.03 -5.59
C ARG A 57 7.34 1.15 -4.18
N PHE A 58 7.93 0.41 -3.25
CA PHE A 58 7.62 0.51 -1.83
C PHE A 58 8.54 1.52 -1.16
N ILE A 59 7.97 2.42 -0.38
CA ILE A 59 8.73 3.38 0.44
C ILE A 59 8.25 3.25 1.89
N ALA A 60 9.18 2.90 2.77
CA ALA A 60 8.93 2.89 4.21
C ALA A 60 8.81 4.33 4.73
N ALA A 61 7.62 4.72 5.17
CA ALA A 61 7.30 6.04 5.70
C ALA A 61 7.71 6.14 7.18
N ILE A 62 9.01 6.03 7.46
CA ILE A 62 9.56 5.97 8.83
C ILE A 62 9.53 7.30 9.59
N GLY A 63 9.35 8.42 8.89
CA GLY A 63 9.45 9.76 9.49
C GLY A 63 10.84 9.99 10.09
N ALA A 64 10.90 10.21 11.41
CA ALA A 64 12.14 10.44 12.16
C ALA A 64 12.66 9.20 12.92
N HIS A 65 12.07 8.03 12.69
CA HIS A 65 12.50 6.79 13.35
C HIS A 65 13.77 6.20 12.71
N GLY A 66 14.31 5.15 13.33
CA GLY A 66 15.42 4.38 12.77
C GLY A 66 15.06 3.72 11.44
N SER A 67 16.08 3.48 10.60
CA SER A 67 15.88 2.80 9.33
C SER A 67 15.41 1.36 9.54
N MET A 68 14.51 0.92 8.65
CA MET A 68 14.12 -0.49 8.58
C MET A 68 15.23 -1.29 7.90
N ASN A 69 15.47 -2.49 8.43
CA ASN A 69 16.36 -3.48 7.83
C ASN A 69 15.57 -4.63 7.19
N GLY A 70 16.27 -5.60 6.61
CA GLY A 70 15.63 -6.75 5.95
C GLY A 70 14.79 -7.65 6.86
N ILE A 71 15.07 -7.71 8.17
CA ILE A 71 14.25 -8.44 9.13
C ILE A 71 12.93 -7.70 9.35
N ASP A 72 12.97 -6.37 9.45
CA ASP A 72 11.78 -5.54 9.63
C ASP A 72 10.85 -5.67 8.43
N PHE A 73 11.40 -5.61 7.20
CA PHE A 73 10.61 -5.80 5.99
C PHE A 73 9.91 -7.15 5.94
N ARG A 74 10.62 -8.25 6.24
CA ARG A 74 10.02 -9.59 6.28
C ARG A 74 8.90 -9.74 7.31
N LYS A 75 9.01 -9.04 8.44
CA LYS A 75 7.96 -9.08 9.47
C LYS A 75 6.76 -8.22 9.09
N LYS A 76 6.99 -7.08 8.45
CA LYS A 76 5.96 -6.09 8.15
C LYS A 76 5.17 -6.41 6.89
N LEU A 77 5.86 -6.88 5.86
CA LEU A 77 5.33 -7.10 4.50
C LEU A 77 5.05 -8.58 4.20
N GLY A 78 5.64 -9.51 4.97
CA GLY A 78 5.59 -10.95 4.71
C GLY A 78 6.81 -11.43 3.95
#